data_AF-A0A7X1H8N5-F1
#
_entry.id   AF-A0A7X1H8N5-F1
#
_cell.length_a   1.000
_cell.length_b   1.000
_cell.length_c   1.000
_cell.angle_alpha   90.00
_cell.angle_beta   90.00
_cell.angle_gamma   90.00
#
_symmetry.space_group_name_H-M   'P 1'
#
loop_
_entity.id
_entity.type
_entity.pdbx_description
1 polymer ?
#
loop_
_entity_poly.entity_id
_entity_poly.type
_entity_poly.pdbx_seq_one_letter_code
_entity_poly.pdbx_strand_id
1 'polypeptide(L)'
;MNLNLATLPENTSALKELIGSLADFYTDLETKSQSRIDYLEERIRLLQNELFGRKTEKRQPPEPDQLQLCLFDEPDLPEPEKTDTITVPAHTRKKGDRKPLPKDLPRIDVIHDIDESEKICACGCRLSKIDEEVSEKLDIIPAKMQVIRHIRPKYACKNCEGVEDDGPTVKIGPLPVQFIPKGIATPGLVSQILVSKFEDALPFYRQEKIFARLGVDIPRSSMCGWAIKAAEHCDPIMELLHRKILSGPLVNIDETPVQVLQEPGRSNTSSQ
;
A
#
# COMPACT_ATOMS: atom_id res chain seq x y z
N MET A 1 32.29 -26.23 53.85
CA MET A 1 32.42 -26.95 55.13
C MET A 1 33.70 -26.47 55.81
N ASN A 2 33.59 -25.77 56.94
CA ASN A 2 34.76 -25.52 57.79
C ASN A 2 34.99 -26.76 58.66
N LEU A 3 35.81 -27.69 58.16
CA LEU A 3 36.25 -28.83 58.95
C LEU A 3 37.28 -28.33 59.97
N ASN A 4 36.90 -28.30 61.25
CA ASN A 4 37.85 -28.06 62.33
C ASN A 4 38.79 -29.27 62.42
N LEU A 5 40.05 -29.07 62.03
CA LEU A 5 41.07 -30.10 61.99
C LEU A 5 41.38 -30.70 63.38
N ALA A 6 41.00 -30.00 64.46
CA ALA A 6 41.19 -30.42 65.85
C ALA A 6 40.17 -31.48 66.34
N THR A 7 39.12 -31.77 65.57
CA THR A 7 38.03 -32.70 65.94
C THR A 7 38.00 -33.98 65.10
N LEU A 8 39.08 -34.27 64.37
CA LEU A 8 39.17 -35.48 63.53
C LEU A 8 39.42 -36.74 64.40
N PRO A 9 38.75 -37.87 64.12
CA PRO A 9 39.01 -39.12 64.83
C PRO A 9 40.42 -39.66 64.53
N GLU A 10 41.14 -40.12 65.56
CA GLU A 10 42.50 -40.68 65.43
C GLU A 10 42.52 -42.12 64.86
N ASN A 11 41.35 -42.75 64.74
CA ASN A 11 41.21 -44.10 64.20
C ASN A 11 41.29 -44.10 62.66
N THR A 12 42.28 -44.82 62.12
CA THR A 12 42.55 -44.89 60.67
C THR A 12 41.38 -45.46 59.85
N SER A 13 40.52 -46.29 60.45
CA SER A 13 39.32 -46.81 59.79
C SER A 13 38.25 -45.73 59.65
N ALA A 14 38.01 -44.95 60.72
CA ALA A 14 37.03 -43.88 60.73
C ALA A 14 37.41 -42.72 59.78
N LEU A 15 38.72 -42.42 59.66
CA LEU A 15 39.22 -41.44 58.70
C LEU A 15 38.99 -41.89 57.24
N LYS A 16 39.16 -43.18 56.93
CA LYS A 16 38.94 -43.71 55.58
C LYS A 16 37.46 -43.62 55.16
N GLU A 17 36.53 -43.91 56.07
CA GLU A 17 35.09 -43.75 55.81
C GLU A 17 34.71 -42.27 55.64
N LEU A 18 35.29 -41.37 56.42
CA LEU A 18 35.04 -39.93 56.31
C LEU A 18 35.59 -39.36 55.00
N ILE A 19 36.77 -39.81 54.55
CA ILE A 19 37.31 -39.45 53.24
C ILE A 19 36.45 -40.02 52.11
N GLY A 20 35.97 -41.26 52.23
CA GLY A 20 35.05 -41.87 51.27
C GLY A 20 33.75 -41.07 51.12
N SER A 21 33.10 -40.75 52.24
CA SER A 21 31.87 -39.94 52.23
C SER A 21 32.08 -38.50 51.74
N LEU A 22 33.24 -37.88 52.01
CA LEU A 22 33.59 -36.60 51.42
C LEU A 22 33.80 -36.71 49.91
N ALA A 23 34.49 -37.76 49.43
CA ALA A 23 34.68 -37.99 48.00
C ALA A 23 33.33 -38.17 47.30
N ASP A 24 32.44 -38.99 47.85
CA ASP A 24 31.09 -39.18 47.34
C ASP A 24 30.31 -37.86 47.30
N PHE A 25 30.37 -37.07 48.38
CA PHE A 25 29.74 -35.75 48.44
C PHE A 25 30.30 -34.77 47.40
N TYR A 26 31.61 -34.76 47.17
CA TYR A 26 32.22 -33.92 46.14
C TYR A 26 31.78 -34.34 44.74
N THR A 27 31.71 -35.65 44.45
CA THR A 27 31.22 -36.14 43.15
C THR A 27 29.75 -35.80 42.91
N ASP A 28 28.89 -35.90 43.93
CA ASP A 28 27.48 -35.48 43.85
C ASP A 28 27.35 -33.95 43.67
N LEU A 29 28.22 -33.17 44.31
CA LEU A 29 28.23 -31.71 44.16
C LEU A 29 28.70 -31.29 42.76
N GLU A 30 29.72 -31.96 42.21
CA GLU A 30 30.23 -31.72 40.86
C GLU A 30 29.18 -32.06 39.81
N THR A 31 28.52 -33.22 39.93
CA THR A 31 27.45 -33.61 38.99
C THR A 31 26.25 -32.65 39.01
N LYS A 32 25.85 -32.18 40.20
CA LYS A 32 24.79 -31.14 40.33
C LYS A 32 25.21 -29.80 39.75
N SER A 33 26.46 -29.40 39.97
CA SER A 33 27.00 -28.15 39.43
C SER A 33 27.09 -28.20 37.91
N GLN A 34 27.56 -29.31 37.34
CA GLN A 34 27.63 -29.51 35.90
C GLN A 34 26.24 -29.51 35.26
N SER A 35 25.29 -30.23 35.84
CA SER A 35 23.89 -30.22 35.38
C SER A 35 23.28 -28.81 35.39
N ARG A 36 23.67 -27.99 36.36
CA ARG A 36 23.20 -26.59 36.45
C ARG A 36 23.85 -25.71 35.38
N ILE A 37 25.13 -25.91 35.10
CA ILE A 37 25.84 -25.19 34.04
C ILE A 37 25.22 -25.51 32.69
N ASP A 38 25.04 -26.80 32.37
CA ASP A 38 24.45 -27.25 31.10
C ASP A 38 23.05 -26.65 30.89
N TYR A 39 22.22 -26.62 31.95
CA TYR A 39 20.90 -25.98 31.91
C TYR A 39 20.96 -24.47 31.64
N LEU A 40 21.91 -23.76 32.27
CA LEU A 40 22.07 -22.32 32.07
C LEU A 40 22.63 -21.99 30.68
N GLU A 41 23.55 -22.80 30.18
CA GLU A 41 24.11 -22.66 28.83
C GLU A 41 23.05 -22.85 27.76
N GLU A 42 22.20 -23.87 27.86
CA GLU A 42 21.08 -24.06 26.92
C GLU A 42 20.07 -22.90 26.99
N ARG A 43 19.83 -22.35 28.18
CA ARG A 43 18.96 -21.18 28.35
C ARG A 43 19.54 -19.92 27.70
N ILE A 44 20.86 -19.72 27.81
CA ILE A 44 21.57 -18.64 27.13
C ILE A 44 21.52 -18.84 25.61
N ARG A 45 21.73 -20.07 25.14
CA ARG A 45 21.68 -20.41 23.71
C ARG A 45 20.30 -20.12 23.11
N LEU A 46 19.22 -20.48 23.82
CA LEU A 46 17.86 -20.16 23.42
C LEU A 46 17.64 -18.64 23.32
N LEU A 47 18.03 -17.89 24.36
CA LEU A 47 17.91 -16.42 24.36
C LEU A 47 18.74 -15.77 23.24
N GLN A 48 19.95 -16.24 22.99
CA GLN A 48 20.79 -15.75 21.90
C GLN A 48 20.16 -16.06 20.54
N ASN A 49 19.51 -17.20 20.37
CA ASN A 49 18.79 -17.53 19.15
C ASN A 49 17.51 -16.70 18.98
N GLU A 50 16.81 -16.35 20.06
CA GLU A 50 15.66 -15.44 20.01
C GLU A 50 16.07 -13.99 19.66
N LEU A 51 17.17 -13.51 20.25
CA LEU A 51 17.69 -12.15 20.05
C LEU A 51 18.39 -11.98 18.70
N PHE A 52 19.24 -12.93 18.32
CA PHE A 52 20.19 -12.82 17.20
C PHE A 52 20.03 -13.90 16.14
N GLY A 53 19.14 -14.87 16.34
CA GLY A 53 18.87 -15.90 15.36
C GLY A 53 18.23 -15.34 14.09
N ARG A 54 18.36 -16.10 13.00
CA ARG A 54 17.70 -15.77 11.73
C ARG A 54 16.18 -15.78 11.95
N LYS A 55 15.57 -14.60 11.97
CA LYS A 55 14.10 -14.41 11.89
C LYS A 55 13.63 -14.80 10.49
N THR A 56 13.72 -16.09 10.14
CA THR A 56 13.35 -16.64 8.82
C THR A 56 11.85 -16.83 8.64
N GLU A 57 11.05 -16.57 9.67
CA GLU A 57 9.63 -16.34 9.50
C GLU A 57 9.34 -14.88 9.87
N LYS A 58 8.88 -14.10 8.90
CA LYS A 58 8.04 -12.93 9.17
C LYS A 58 6.71 -13.41 9.75
N ARG A 59 6.72 -14.07 10.90
CA ARG A 59 5.55 -14.18 11.77
C ARG A 59 5.65 -13.01 12.74
N GLN A 60 4.72 -12.07 12.60
CA GLN A 60 4.52 -11.06 13.63
C GLN A 60 4.25 -11.80 14.96
N PRO A 61 4.88 -11.40 16.07
CA PRO A 61 4.56 -11.96 17.38
C PRO A 61 3.09 -11.69 17.67
N PRO A 62 2.31 -12.64 18.21
CA PRO A 62 0.98 -12.33 18.72
C PRO A 62 1.17 -11.49 20.00
N GLU A 63 1.37 -10.19 19.80
CA GLU A 63 1.11 -9.19 20.84
C GLU A 63 -0.38 -9.25 21.18
N PRO A 64 -0.77 -9.14 22.47
CA PRO A 64 -2.16 -9.15 22.90
C PRO A 64 -3.02 -8.02 22.29
N ASP A 65 -2.41 -7.06 21.56
CA ASP A 65 -3.05 -5.93 20.90
C ASP A 65 -3.00 -5.98 19.35
N GLN A 66 -2.89 -7.17 18.73
CA GLN A 66 -3.03 -7.34 17.26
C GLN A 66 -4.46 -7.11 16.72
N LEU A 67 -5.14 -6.04 17.14
CA LEU A 67 -6.33 -5.53 16.46
C LEU A 67 -5.99 -4.49 15.38
N GLN A 68 -4.75 -4.01 15.29
CA GLN A 68 -4.31 -3.15 14.19
C GLN A 68 -3.30 -3.87 13.28
N LEU A 69 -3.86 -4.54 12.27
CA LEU A 69 -3.17 -4.79 11.00
C LEU A 69 -2.48 -3.48 10.57
N CYS A 70 -1.21 -3.53 10.16
CA CYS A 70 -0.44 -2.37 9.69
C CYS A 70 -1.20 -1.58 8.61
N LEU A 71 -1.99 -0.60 9.04
CA LEU A 71 -3.02 0.04 8.21
C LEU A 71 -2.41 1.06 7.23
N PHE A 72 -1.17 1.52 7.49
CA PHE A 72 -0.59 2.72 6.90
C PHE A 72 0.85 2.59 6.34
N ASP A 73 1.30 1.40 5.92
CA ASP A 73 2.60 1.27 5.21
C ASP A 73 2.46 1.64 3.71
N GLU A 74 1.96 2.84 3.45
CA GLU A 74 1.77 3.40 2.11
C GLU A 74 2.90 4.36 1.75
N PRO A 75 3.35 4.37 0.48
CA PRO A 75 4.39 5.28 0.07
C PRO A 75 3.90 6.73 0.18
N ASP A 76 4.65 7.55 0.91
CA ASP A 76 4.47 9.01 0.88
C ASP A 76 4.60 9.49 -0.57
N LEU A 77 3.49 9.97 -1.11
CA LEU A 77 3.52 10.74 -2.35
C LEU A 77 4.11 12.10 -2.01
N PRO A 78 4.96 12.68 -2.87
CA PRO A 78 5.49 14.00 -2.61
C PRO A 78 4.32 14.98 -2.45
N GLU A 79 4.23 15.60 -1.27
CA GLU A 79 3.33 16.72 -1.04
C GLU A 79 3.64 17.82 -2.07
N PRO A 80 2.64 18.57 -2.56
CA PRO A 80 2.92 19.80 -3.28
C PRO A 80 3.57 20.79 -2.31
N GLU A 81 4.90 20.87 -2.35
CA GLU A 81 5.69 21.79 -1.51
C GLU A 81 5.14 23.22 -1.64
N LYS A 82 4.73 23.80 -0.50
CA LYS A 82 4.57 25.25 -0.36
C LYS A 82 5.98 25.84 -0.42
N THR A 83 6.26 26.57 -1.48
CA THR A 83 7.59 27.08 -1.83
C THR A 83 8.04 28.18 -0.88
N ASP A 84 9.06 27.90 -0.06
CA ASP A 84 10.17 28.84 0.11
C ASP A 84 11.30 28.35 -0.81
N THR A 85 11.53 29.08 -1.89
CA THR A 85 12.46 28.69 -2.96
C THR A 85 13.91 28.74 -2.50
N ILE A 86 14.54 27.59 -2.35
CA ILE A 86 16.00 27.44 -2.40
C ILE A 86 16.35 26.85 -3.78
N THR A 87 17.05 27.63 -4.61
CA THR A 87 17.50 27.20 -5.93
C THR A 87 18.63 26.17 -5.82
N VAL A 88 18.27 24.88 -5.87
CA VAL A 88 19.20 23.76 -6.11
C VAL A 88 19.24 23.48 -7.62
N PRO A 89 20.40 23.19 -8.24
CA PRO A 89 20.47 22.90 -9.67
C PRO A 89 19.58 21.70 -10.02
N ALA A 90 18.66 21.93 -10.96
CA ALA A 90 17.59 21.02 -11.32
C ALA A 90 18.13 19.69 -11.88
N HIS A 91 17.99 18.60 -11.13
CA HIS A 91 18.06 17.26 -11.70
C HIS A 91 16.85 17.06 -12.62
N THR A 92 17.07 17.05 -13.93
CA THR A 92 16.03 16.73 -14.90
C THR A 92 15.70 15.24 -14.82
N ARG A 93 14.69 14.91 -14.02
CA ARG A 93 14.08 13.57 -14.05
C ARG A 93 13.39 13.42 -15.41
N LYS A 94 13.89 12.53 -16.26
CA LYS A 94 13.15 12.11 -17.46
C LYS A 94 11.81 11.55 -16.98
N LYS A 95 10.70 12.23 -17.31
CA LYS A 95 9.37 11.62 -17.21
C LYS A 95 9.40 10.41 -18.13
N GLY A 96 9.47 9.22 -17.56
CA GLY A 96 9.39 7.99 -18.34
C GLY A 96 8.08 7.99 -19.14
N ASP A 97 8.16 7.59 -20.40
CA ASP A 97 6.97 7.37 -21.21
C ASP A 97 6.05 6.39 -20.48
N ARG A 98 4.74 6.70 -20.51
CA ARG A 98 3.72 5.85 -19.89
C ARG A 98 3.76 4.49 -20.57
N LYS A 99 3.95 3.43 -19.79
CA LYS A 99 3.89 2.07 -20.32
C LYS A 99 2.50 1.84 -20.94
N PRO A 100 2.42 1.28 -22.15
CA PRO A 100 1.14 0.92 -22.75
C PRO A 100 0.46 -0.16 -21.90
N LEU A 101 -0.87 -0.19 -21.93
CA LEU A 101 -1.64 -1.23 -21.25
C LEU A 101 -1.38 -2.60 -21.91
N PRO A 102 -1.47 -3.71 -21.16
CA PRO A 102 -1.23 -5.05 -21.69
C PRO A 102 -2.07 -5.34 -22.95
N LYS A 103 -1.46 -5.97 -23.95
CA LYS A 103 -2.12 -6.28 -25.22
C LYS A 103 -3.14 -7.41 -25.10
N ASP A 104 -2.92 -8.32 -24.16
CA ASP A 104 -3.71 -9.55 -24.00
C ASP A 104 -5.06 -9.31 -23.30
N LEU A 105 -5.28 -8.12 -22.74
CA LEU A 105 -6.55 -7.77 -22.10
C LEU A 105 -7.65 -7.51 -23.15
N PRO A 106 -8.90 -7.94 -22.86
CA PRO A 106 -10.03 -7.68 -23.74
C PRO A 106 -10.28 -6.17 -23.84
N ARG A 107 -10.48 -5.69 -25.07
CA ARG A 107 -10.78 -4.29 -25.38
C ARG A 107 -12.26 -4.12 -25.71
N ILE A 108 -12.91 -3.14 -25.10
CA ILE A 108 -14.29 -2.75 -25.39
C ILE A 108 -14.29 -1.34 -25.97
N ASP A 109 -14.88 -1.18 -27.15
CA ASP A 109 -14.89 0.09 -27.86
C ASP A 109 -16.14 0.89 -27.50
N VAL A 110 -15.92 2.13 -27.07
CA VAL A 110 -16.98 3.11 -26.80
C VAL A 110 -16.76 4.28 -27.72
N ILE A 111 -17.65 4.43 -28.70
CA ILE A 111 -17.57 5.47 -29.73
C ILE A 111 -18.30 6.72 -29.23
N HIS A 112 -17.59 7.84 -29.19
CA HIS A 112 -18.14 9.17 -28.89
C HIS A 112 -18.21 9.94 -30.20
N ASP A 113 -19.33 9.76 -30.91
CA ASP A 113 -19.58 10.38 -32.20
C ASP A 113 -20.27 11.75 -32.04
N ILE A 114 -20.18 12.59 -33.06
CA ILE A 114 -20.97 13.82 -33.17
C ILE A 114 -22.39 13.50 -33.66
N ASP A 115 -23.34 14.36 -33.32
CA ASP A 115 -24.72 14.21 -33.78
C ASP A 115 -24.82 14.26 -35.31
N GLU A 116 -25.81 13.57 -35.89
CA GLU A 116 -25.98 13.50 -37.35
C GLU A 116 -26.19 14.89 -37.99
N SER A 117 -26.78 15.84 -37.26
CA SER A 117 -26.93 17.23 -37.71
C SER A 117 -25.58 17.95 -37.86
N GLU A 118 -24.59 17.60 -37.03
CA GLU A 118 -23.25 18.21 -37.06
C GLU A 118 -22.34 17.60 -38.14
N LYS A 119 -22.74 16.43 -38.68
CA LYS A 119 -22.08 15.76 -39.81
C LYS A 119 -22.34 16.43 -41.17
N ILE A 120 -23.08 17.54 -41.18
CA ILE A 120 -23.31 18.37 -42.36
C ILE A 120 -22.45 19.62 -42.23
N CYS A 121 -21.68 19.93 -43.27
CA CYS A 121 -20.87 21.14 -43.34
C CYS A 121 -21.71 22.34 -43.79
N ALA A 122 -21.29 23.57 -43.46
CA ALA A 122 -21.94 24.80 -43.94
C ALA A 122 -22.08 24.85 -45.47
N CYS A 123 -21.15 24.25 -46.22
CA CYS A 123 -21.23 24.13 -47.69
C CYS A 123 -22.27 23.11 -48.20
N GLY A 124 -23.06 22.48 -47.32
CA GLY A 124 -24.09 21.50 -47.65
C GLY A 124 -23.59 20.07 -47.91
N CYS A 125 -22.27 19.85 -47.90
CA CYS A 125 -21.68 18.53 -48.06
C CYS A 125 -21.67 17.73 -46.74
N ARG A 126 -21.79 16.40 -46.82
CA ARG A 126 -21.62 15.50 -45.66
C ARG A 126 -20.13 15.37 -45.31
N LEU A 127 -19.80 15.53 -44.04
CA LEU A 127 -18.44 15.37 -43.54
C LEU A 127 -17.98 13.91 -43.66
N SER A 128 -16.70 13.72 -43.98
CA SER A 128 -16.08 12.39 -44.05
C SER A 128 -15.22 12.13 -42.82
N LYS A 129 -15.22 10.88 -42.32
CA LYS A 129 -14.32 10.44 -41.24
C LYS A 129 -12.89 10.40 -41.79
N ILE A 130 -11.99 11.15 -41.19
CA ILE A 130 -10.58 11.27 -41.62
C ILE A 130 -9.65 10.46 -40.73
N ASP A 131 -9.86 10.58 -39.42
CA ASP A 131 -8.99 10.00 -38.40
C ASP A 131 -9.81 9.73 -37.14
N GLU A 132 -9.21 9.11 -36.13
CA GLU A 132 -9.85 8.88 -34.84
C GLU A 132 -8.86 9.10 -33.69
N GLU A 133 -9.33 9.76 -32.63
CA GLU A 133 -8.59 9.89 -31.39
C GLU A 133 -8.99 8.75 -30.45
N VAL A 134 -8.05 7.88 -30.09
CA VAL A 134 -8.27 6.73 -29.22
C VAL A 134 -7.63 6.97 -27.85
N SER A 135 -8.39 6.82 -26.78
CA SER A 135 -7.87 6.81 -25.41
C SER A 135 -8.25 5.53 -24.69
N GLU A 136 -7.25 4.87 -24.09
CA GLU A 136 -7.45 3.61 -23.36
C GLU A 136 -7.58 3.86 -21.86
N LYS A 137 -8.54 3.18 -21.23
CA LYS A 137 -8.78 3.19 -19.79
C LYS A 137 -8.85 1.76 -19.28
N LEU A 138 -8.18 1.50 -18.17
CA LEU A 138 -8.18 0.22 -17.46
C LEU A 138 -9.41 0.13 -16.56
N ASP A 139 -10.12 -0.98 -16.69
CA ASP A 139 -11.37 -1.26 -15.97
C ASP A 139 -11.34 -2.65 -15.35
N ILE A 140 -12.19 -2.83 -14.34
CA ILE A 140 -12.39 -4.10 -13.67
C ILE A 140 -13.88 -4.43 -13.62
N ILE A 141 -14.24 -5.54 -14.24
CA ILE A 141 -15.45 -6.30 -13.91
C ILE A 141 -15.00 -7.27 -12.82
N PRO A 142 -15.78 -7.55 -11.75
CA PRO A 142 -15.34 -8.43 -10.67
C PRO A 142 -14.54 -9.66 -11.17
N ALA A 143 -13.30 -9.78 -10.70
CA ALA A 143 -12.29 -10.78 -11.08
C ALA A 143 -11.77 -10.80 -12.54
N LYS A 144 -12.12 -9.82 -13.38
CA LYS A 144 -11.67 -9.71 -14.79
C LYS A 144 -11.22 -8.29 -15.15
N MET A 145 -9.97 -8.16 -15.56
CA MET A 145 -9.41 -6.90 -16.08
C MET A 145 -9.79 -6.72 -17.55
N GLN A 146 -10.12 -5.49 -17.94
CA GLN A 146 -10.42 -5.12 -19.32
C GLN A 146 -9.94 -3.70 -19.63
N VAL A 147 -9.88 -3.36 -20.91
CA VAL A 147 -9.52 -2.03 -21.39
C VAL A 147 -10.70 -1.42 -22.14
N ILE A 148 -11.20 -0.29 -21.67
CA ILE A 148 -12.19 0.51 -22.38
C ILE A 148 -11.45 1.46 -23.32
N ARG A 149 -11.69 1.33 -24.62
CA ARG A 149 -11.17 2.23 -25.65
C ARG A 149 -12.23 3.25 -26.00
N HIS A 150 -12.00 4.49 -25.60
CA HIS A 150 -12.84 5.61 -26.01
C HIS A 150 -12.34 6.10 -27.37
N ILE A 151 -13.17 5.92 -28.41
CA ILE A 151 -12.86 6.30 -29.79
C ILE A 151 -13.65 7.56 -30.13
N ARG A 152 -12.96 8.61 -30.54
CA ARG A 152 -13.55 9.89 -30.97
C ARG A 152 -13.22 10.12 -32.45
N PRO A 153 -14.15 9.82 -33.37
CA PRO A 153 -13.95 10.05 -34.79
C PRO A 153 -13.74 11.54 -35.09
N LYS A 154 -12.82 11.82 -36.00
CA LYS A 154 -12.56 13.16 -36.54
C LYS A 154 -13.15 13.28 -37.93
N TYR A 155 -13.90 14.35 -38.16
CA TYR A 155 -14.59 14.62 -39.41
C TYR A 155 -14.08 15.91 -40.05
N ALA A 156 -13.89 15.90 -41.36
CA ALA A 156 -13.78 17.15 -42.11
C ALA A 156 -14.42 17.05 -43.51
N CYS A 157 -14.66 18.21 -44.09
CA CYS A 157 -15.23 18.34 -45.42
C CYS A 157 -14.12 18.25 -46.48
N LYS A 158 -14.27 17.33 -47.45
CA LYS A 158 -13.31 17.18 -48.56
C LYS A 158 -13.49 18.22 -49.67
N ASN A 159 -14.64 18.92 -49.69
CA ASN A 159 -14.98 19.82 -50.79
C ASN A 159 -14.50 21.25 -50.54
N CYS A 160 -14.73 21.77 -49.33
CA CYS A 160 -14.35 23.13 -48.96
C CYS A 160 -13.16 23.19 -48.00
N GLU A 161 -12.63 22.05 -47.55
CA GLU A 161 -11.55 21.97 -46.55
C GLU A 161 -11.77 22.84 -45.29
N GLY A 162 -13.03 23.18 -44.98
CA GLY A 162 -13.39 24.04 -43.85
C GLY A 162 -13.22 25.54 -44.09
N VAL A 163 -13.01 26.00 -45.32
CA VAL A 163 -12.80 27.43 -45.66
C VAL A 163 -14.10 28.25 -45.60
N GLU A 164 -15.25 27.60 -45.83
CA GLU A 164 -16.58 28.26 -45.81
C GLU A 164 -17.31 28.18 -44.45
N ASP A 165 -16.68 27.60 -43.43
CA ASP A 165 -17.25 27.44 -42.09
C ASP A 165 -16.42 28.30 -41.12
N ASP A 166 -17.03 29.20 -40.35
CA ASP A 166 -16.34 30.01 -39.30
C ASP A 166 -15.88 29.14 -38.10
N GLY A 167 -16.25 27.86 -38.10
CA GLY A 167 -15.89 26.87 -37.09
C GLY A 167 -14.56 26.15 -37.37
N PRO A 168 -14.12 25.27 -36.45
CA PRO A 168 -12.90 24.50 -36.63
C PRO A 168 -13.00 23.57 -37.86
N THR A 169 -11.96 23.58 -38.70
CA THR A 169 -11.84 22.75 -39.93
C THR A 169 -12.10 21.26 -39.69
N VAL A 170 -11.79 20.76 -38.48
CA VAL A 170 -12.02 19.38 -38.07
C VAL A 170 -13.01 19.37 -36.92
N LYS A 171 -14.14 18.68 -37.12
CA LYS A 171 -15.15 18.44 -36.07
C LYS A 171 -14.86 17.12 -35.38
N ILE A 172 -14.82 17.14 -34.05
CA ILE A 172 -14.56 15.97 -33.19
C ILE A 172 -15.55 16.04 -32.03
N GLY A 173 -16.15 14.91 -31.66
CA GLY A 173 -17.02 14.83 -30.49
C GLY A 173 -16.30 15.27 -29.21
N PRO A 174 -16.98 15.83 -28.20
CA PRO A 174 -16.34 16.29 -26.98
C PRO A 174 -15.62 15.15 -26.25
N LEU A 175 -14.59 15.49 -25.48
CA LEU A 175 -13.92 14.51 -24.62
C LEU A 175 -14.89 14.12 -23.49
N PRO A 176 -15.12 12.82 -23.23
CA PRO A 176 -15.97 12.41 -22.12
C PRO A 176 -15.36 12.92 -20.81
N VAL A 177 -16.23 13.27 -19.85
CA VAL A 177 -15.80 13.71 -18.52
C VAL A 177 -14.99 12.59 -17.87
N GLN A 178 -13.78 12.91 -17.41
CA GLN A 178 -12.88 11.94 -16.82
C GLN A 178 -12.73 12.22 -15.32
N PHE A 179 -12.92 11.17 -14.52
CA PHE A 179 -12.68 11.23 -13.08
C PHE A 179 -11.22 11.58 -12.75
N ILE A 180 -10.25 10.93 -13.40
CA ILE A 180 -8.83 11.28 -13.30
C ILE A 180 -8.34 11.78 -14.66
N PRO A 181 -8.08 13.10 -14.81
CA PRO A 181 -7.60 13.68 -16.05
C PRO A 181 -6.31 13.00 -16.52
N LYS A 182 -6.29 12.51 -17.75
CA LYS A 182 -5.14 11.79 -18.34
C LYS A 182 -4.72 10.54 -17.55
N GLY A 183 -5.50 10.07 -16.58
CA GLY A 183 -5.24 8.82 -15.85
C GLY A 183 -5.61 7.60 -16.66
N ILE A 184 -5.07 6.43 -16.31
CA ILE A 184 -5.48 5.16 -16.95
C ILE A 184 -6.68 4.52 -16.26
N ALA A 185 -6.98 4.85 -15.00
CA ALA A 185 -8.05 4.19 -14.27
C ALA A 185 -9.44 4.70 -14.68
N THR A 186 -10.39 3.77 -14.78
CA THR A 186 -11.83 4.08 -14.80
C THR A 186 -12.36 4.34 -13.39
N PRO A 187 -13.53 4.98 -13.24
CA PRO A 187 -14.19 5.13 -11.95
C PRO A 187 -14.43 3.78 -11.25
N GLY A 188 -14.88 2.76 -11.99
CA GLY A 188 -15.12 1.41 -11.46
C GLY A 188 -13.87 0.76 -10.85
N LEU A 189 -12.72 0.89 -11.53
CA LEU A 189 -11.44 0.41 -11.00
C LEU A 189 -11.06 1.13 -9.70
N VAL A 190 -11.19 2.46 -9.66
CA VAL A 190 -10.88 3.22 -8.44
C VAL A 190 -11.82 2.83 -7.31
N SER A 191 -13.13 2.70 -7.57
CA SER A 191 -14.10 2.23 -6.58
C SER A 191 -13.72 0.88 -5.99
N GLN A 192 -13.35 -0.10 -6.82
CA GLN A 192 -12.91 -1.41 -6.34
C GLN A 192 -11.67 -1.31 -5.44
N ILE A 193 -10.68 -0.51 -5.85
CA ILE A 193 -9.43 -0.31 -5.09
C ILE A 193 -9.72 0.30 -3.71
N LEU A 194 -10.61 1.30 -3.66
CA LEU A 194 -11.00 1.98 -2.43
C LEU A 194 -11.81 1.09 -1.51
N VAL A 195 -12.83 0.39 -2.02
CA VAL A 195 -13.59 -0.60 -1.23
C VAL A 195 -12.66 -1.66 -0.68
N SER A 196 -11.79 -2.22 -1.52
CA SER A 196 -10.82 -3.21 -1.07
C SER A 196 -9.91 -2.65 0.04
N LYS A 197 -9.45 -1.40 -0.07
CA LYS A 197 -8.55 -0.78 0.90
C LYS A 197 -9.24 -0.49 2.23
N PHE A 198 -10.40 0.15 2.18
CA PHE A 198 -11.04 0.76 3.36
C PHE A 198 -12.13 -0.12 3.98
N GLU A 199 -12.86 -0.88 3.18
CA GLU A 199 -13.88 -1.81 3.67
C GLU A 199 -13.27 -3.19 3.96
N ASP A 200 -12.50 -3.74 3.01
CA ASP A 200 -11.94 -5.10 3.14
C ASP A 200 -10.55 -5.15 3.82
N ALA A 201 -10.06 -4.00 4.31
CA ALA A 201 -8.74 -3.86 4.93
C ALA A 201 -7.57 -4.44 4.09
N LEU A 202 -7.64 -4.31 2.77
CA LEU A 202 -6.66 -4.85 1.83
C LEU A 202 -5.61 -3.78 1.45
N PRO A 203 -4.39 -3.81 2.03
CA PRO A 203 -3.40 -2.76 1.79
C PRO A 203 -2.93 -2.75 0.32
N PHE A 204 -2.52 -1.58 -0.18
CA PHE A 204 -2.16 -1.40 -1.59
C PHE A 204 -1.03 -2.30 -2.08
N TYR A 205 -0.04 -2.65 -1.25
CA TYR A 205 1.01 -3.61 -1.67
C TYR A 205 0.43 -5.00 -1.95
N ARG A 206 -0.66 -5.37 -1.28
CA ARG A 206 -1.33 -6.66 -1.49
C ARG A 206 -2.21 -6.59 -2.72
N GLN A 207 -2.89 -5.47 -2.94
CA GLN A 207 -3.64 -5.20 -4.16
C GLN A 207 -2.73 -5.23 -5.40
N GLU A 208 -1.55 -4.60 -5.34
CA GLU A 208 -0.53 -4.61 -6.40
C GLU A 208 -0.20 -6.05 -6.84
N LYS A 209 0.02 -6.96 -5.87
CA LYS A 209 0.26 -8.38 -6.15
C LYS A 209 -0.97 -9.09 -6.73
N ILE A 210 -2.19 -8.70 -6.33
CA ILE A 210 -3.42 -9.27 -6.88
C ILE A 210 -3.58 -8.87 -8.34
N PHE A 211 -3.40 -7.58 -8.67
CA PHE A 211 -3.46 -7.10 -10.05
C PHE A 211 -2.36 -7.71 -10.93
N ALA A 212 -1.15 -7.89 -10.39
CA ALA A 212 -0.08 -8.56 -11.11
C ALA A 212 -0.45 -10.00 -11.51
N ARG A 213 -1.18 -10.74 -10.64
CA ARG A 213 -1.72 -12.07 -10.99
C ARG A 213 -2.80 -12.02 -12.07
N LEU A 214 -3.52 -10.90 -12.18
CA LEU A 214 -4.48 -10.64 -13.25
C LEU A 214 -3.80 -10.09 -14.53
N GLY A 215 -2.46 -10.07 -14.58
CA GLY A 215 -1.70 -9.62 -15.74
C GLY A 215 -1.53 -8.10 -15.84
N VAL A 216 -1.80 -7.35 -14.77
CA VAL A 216 -1.75 -5.88 -14.77
C VAL A 216 -0.79 -5.36 -13.71
N ASP A 217 0.21 -4.61 -14.14
CA ASP A 217 1.14 -3.90 -13.27
C ASP A 217 0.56 -2.54 -12.86
N ILE A 218 -0.03 -2.46 -11.67
CA ILE A 218 -0.53 -1.22 -11.07
C ILE A 218 0.36 -0.89 -9.86
N PRO A 219 1.26 0.10 -9.98
CA PRO A 219 2.16 0.42 -8.89
C PRO A 219 1.39 1.05 -7.73
N ARG A 220 1.82 0.75 -6.50
CA ARG A 220 1.24 1.34 -5.26
C ARG A 220 1.04 2.85 -5.32
N SER A 221 2.04 3.58 -5.81
CA SER A 221 1.97 5.04 -5.93
C SER A 221 0.83 5.53 -6.82
N SER A 222 0.44 4.76 -7.85
CA SER A 222 -0.73 5.10 -8.67
C SER A 222 -2.01 4.92 -7.87
N MET A 223 -2.15 3.84 -7.10
CA MET A 223 -3.33 3.61 -6.26
C MET A 223 -3.47 4.68 -5.18
N CYS A 224 -2.38 5.04 -4.48
CA CYS A 224 -2.36 6.16 -3.53
C CYS A 224 -2.80 7.46 -4.21
N GLY A 225 -2.26 7.77 -5.40
CA GLY A 225 -2.59 8.99 -6.12
C GLY A 225 -4.05 9.04 -6.56
N TRP A 226 -4.62 7.89 -6.94
CA TRP A 226 -6.04 7.78 -7.27
C TRP A 226 -6.93 7.90 -6.04
N ALA A 227 -6.49 7.38 -4.89
CA ALA A 227 -7.22 7.50 -3.63
C ALA A 227 -7.29 8.95 -3.15
N ILE A 228 -6.18 9.70 -3.22
CA ILE A 228 -6.18 11.14 -2.91
C ILE A 228 -7.12 11.90 -3.83
N LYS A 229 -7.07 11.65 -5.14
CA LYS A 229 -7.98 12.30 -6.09
C LYS A 229 -9.44 11.98 -5.81
N ALA A 230 -9.74 10.76 -5.39
CA ALA A 230 -11.08 10.39 -4.97
C ALA A 230 -11.52 11.12 -3.71
N ALA A 231 -10.63 11.26 -2.72
CA ALA A 231 -10.90 12.02 -1.50
C ALA A 231 -11.19 13.50 -1.82
N GLU A 232 -10.37 14.16 -2.64
CA GLU A 232 -10.59 15.54 -3.10
C GLU A 232 -11.98 15.72 -3.76
N HIS A 233 -12.41 14.75 -4.57
CA HIS A 233 -13.73 14.79 -5.19
C HIS A 233 -14.89 14.57 -4.19
N CYS A 234 -14.61 13.98 -3.02
CA CYS A 234 -15.59 13.76 -1.96
C CYS A 234 -15.69 14.94 -0.98
N ASP A 235 -14.81 15.95 -1.06
CA ASP A 235 -14.82 17.12 -0.16
C ASP A 235 -16.21 17.78 -0.02
N PRO A 236 -17.00 18.01 -1.10
CA PRO A 236 -18.33 18.61 -0.97
C PRO A 236 -19.30 17.74 -0.17
N ILE A 237 -19.15 16.41 -0.24
CA ILE A 237 -19.97 15.46 0.51
C ILE A 237 -19.57 15.49 1.98
N MET A 238 -18.26 15.53 2.27
CA MET A 238 -17.75 15.67 3.64
C MET A 238 -18.24 16.95 4.30
N GLU A 239 -18.25 18.07 3.57
CA GLU A 239 -18.78 19.35 4.06
C GLU A 239 -20.30 19.28 4.35
N LEU A 240 -21.06 18.58 3.51
CA LEU A 240 -22.49 18.35 3.76
C LEU A 240 -22.72 17.47 5.00
N LEU A 241 -21.92 16.41 5.17
CA LEU A 241 -21.98 15.52 6.33
C LEU A 241 -21.65 16.28 7.62
N HIS A 242 -20.59 17.10 7.62
CA HIS A 242 -20.23 17.96 8.75
C HIS A 242 -21.37 18.91 9.13
N ARG A 243 -21.92 19.65 8.16
CA ARG A 243 -23.07 20.54 8.41
C ARG A 243 -24.28 19.78 8.95
N LYS A 244 -24.52 18.56 8.45
CA LYS A 244 -25.62 17.72 8.90
C LYS A 244 -25.43 17.26 10.35
N ILE A 245 -24.23 16.81 10.71
CA ILE A 245 -23.89 16.40 12.09
C ILE A 245 -24.06 17.58 13.06
N LEU A 246 -23.55 18.76 12.71
CA LEU A 246 -23.63 19.97 13.54
C LEU A 246 -25.06 20.54 13.67
N SER A 247 -25.97 20.17 12.78
CA SER A 247 -27.39 20.56 12.88
C SER A 247 -28.17 19.80 13.95
N GLY A 248 -27.61 18.71 14.49
CA GLY A 248 -28.25 17.89 15.51
C GLY A 248 -28.28 18.58 16.89
N PRO A 249 -29.29 18.30 17.72
CA PRO A 249 -29.37 18.83 19.09
C PRO A 249 -28.30 18.21 20.03
N LEU A 250 -27.71 17.09 19.64
CA LEU A 250 -26.68 16.36 20.36
C LEU A 250 -25.68 15.78 19.34
N VAL A 251 -24.38 15.92 19.62
CA VAL A 251 -23.30 15.34 18.82
C VAL A 251 -22.52 14.37 19.71
N ASN A 252 -22.53 13.09 19.33
CA ASN A 252 -21.75 12.05 19.99
C ASN A 252 -20.42 11.87 19.25
N ILE A 253 -19.34 11.76 20.00
CA ILE A 253 -17.99 11.53 19.48
C ILE A 253 -17.42 10.31 20.20
N ASP A 254 -16.99 9.32 19.45
CA ASP A 254 -16.27 8.14 19.96
C ASP A 254 -14.87 8.15 19.34
N GLU A 255 -13.85 8.36 20.18
CA GLU A 255 -12.48 8.48 19.72
C GLU A 255 -11.83 7.10 19.67
N THR A 256 -11.33 6.73 18.50
CA THR A 256 -10.46 5.57 18.34
C THR A 256 -9.03 6.07 18.09
N PRO A 257 -8.11 6.02 19.07
CA PRO A 257 -6.76 6.48 18.87
C PRO A 257 -6.02 5.56 17.88
N VAL A 258 -5.33 6.16 16.92
CA VAL A 258 -4.47 5.45 15.95
C VAL A 258 -3.07 6.07 15.98
N GLN A 259 -2.02 5.26 15.82
CA GLN A 259 -0.66 5.76 15.77
C GLN A 259 -0.33 6.26 14.36
N VAL A 260 0.01 7.55 14.24
CA VAL A 260 0.47 8.14 12.97
C VAL A 260 1.99 8.04 12.89
N LEU A 261 2.51 7.72 11.70
CA LEU A 261 3.94 7.48 11.44
C LEU A 261 4.84 8.71 11.63
N GLN A 262 4.30 9.91 11.82
CA GLN A 262 5.08 11.15 11.96
C GLN A 262 4.39 12.12 12.93
N GLU A 263 4.37 11.78 14.22
CA GLU A 263 3.91 12.72 15.26
C GLU A 263 5.09 13.53 15.82
N PRO A 264 4.98 14.87 15.91
CA PRO A 264 5.99 15.70 16.57
C PRO A 264 6.23 15.23 18.01
N GLY A 265 7.45 14.79 18.31
CA GLY A 265 7.84 14.36 19.66
C GLY A 265 7.53 12.91 20.01
N ARG A 266 7.08 12.08 19.05
CA ARG A 266 6.74 10.66 19.28
C ARG A 266 7.46 9.75 18.29
N SER A 267 8.08 8.67 18.78
CA SER A 267 8.82 7.72 17.95
C SER A 267 7.88 6.73 17.23
N ASN A 268 8.23 6.35 16.00
CA ASN A 268 7.49 5.41 15.12
C ASN A 268 7.43 3.96 15.63
N THR A 269 7.92 3.73 16.84
CA THR A 269 7.96 2.43 17.52
C THR A 269 7.29 2.46 18.89
N SER A 270 6.65 3.57 19.25
CA SER A 270 5.93 3.67 20.52
C SER A 270 4.62 2.90 20.41
N SER A 271 4.63 1.64 20.85
CA SER A 271 3.39 1.02 21.33
C SER A 271 2.86 1.88 22.48
N GLN A 272 1.53 2.03 22.56
CA GLN A 272 0.91 2.60 23.77
C GLN A 272 1.29 1.77 25.00
#